data_AF-A0A0R3WQI6-F1
#
_entry.id   AF-A0A0R3WQI6-F1
#
_cell.length_a   1.000
_cell.length_b   1.000
_cell.length_c   1.000
_cell.angle_alpha   90.00
_cell.angle_beta   90.00
_cell.angle_gamma   90.00
#
_symmetry.space_group_name_H-M   'P 1'
#
loop_
_entity.id
_entity.type
_entity.pdbx_description
1 polymer ?
#
loop_
_entity_poly.entity_id
_entity_poly.type
_entity_poly.pdbx_seq_one_letter_code
_entity_poly.pdbx_strand_id
1 'polypeptide(L)'
;LATQIFLALRIFVNDELNELCVGLEAAHRLLRPSGRAAVISFHSLEDRLVKRAFAMQGYHAHGLAQRLADSSSVKSPYGHFWREQRPNLWRQVAGPIRPTSAEVLVNRRSRSAKLRVGEKTLGE
;
A
#
# COMPACT_ATOMS: atom_id res chain seq x y z
N LEU A 1 -15.48 16.94 7.63
CA LEU A 1 -15.99 16.43 6.33
C LEU A 1 -15.08 16.79 5.17
N ALA A 2 -14.75 18.07 4.97
CA ALA A 2 -13.92 18.54 3.85
C ALA A 2 -12.60 17.76 3.69
N THR A 3 -11.81 17.57 4.76
CA THR A 3 -10.52 16.86 4.68
C THR A 3 -10.62 15.44 4.10
N GLN A 4 -11.69 14.70 4.39
CA GLN A 4 -11.88 13.34 3.87
C GLN A 4 -12.31 13.35 2.40
N ILE A 5 -13.10 14.36 1.99
CA ILE A 5 -13.52 14.55 0.59
C ILE A 5 -12.31 14.91 -0.27
N PHE A 6 -11.50 15.89 0.16
CA PHE A 6 -10.28 16.27 -0.54
C PHE A 6 -9.27 15.12 -0.57
N LEU A 7 -9.16 14.30 0.48
CA LEU A 7 -8.35 13.08 0.46
C LEU A 7 -8.85 12.10 -0.59
N ALA A 8 -10.16 11.84 -0.65
CA ALA A 8 -10.75 10.94 -1.63
C ALA A 8 -10.51 11.43 -3.08
N LEU A 9 -10.71 12.73 -3.33
CA LEU A 9 -10.42 13.34 -4.63
C LEU A 9 -8.93 13.24 -4.98
N ARG A 10 -8.03 13.50 -4.03
CA ARG A 10 -6.58 13.41 -4.25
C ARG A 10 -6.15 11.99 -4.62
N ILE A 11 -6.65 11.00 -3.87
CA ILE A 11 -6.43 9.57 -4.14
C ILE A 11 -6.95 9.21 -5.53
N PHE A 12 -8.16 9.66 -5.88
CA PHE A 12 -8.80 9.34 -7.15
C PHE A 12 -8.09 9.99 -8.34
N VAL A 13 -7.81 11.29 -8.26
CA VAL A 13 -7.21 12.06 -9.37
C VAL A 13 -5.79 11.60 -9.67
N ASN A 14 -5.00 11.26 -8.65
CA ASN A 14 -3.60 10.83 -8.84
C ASN A 14 -3.44 9.30 -8.87
N ASP A 15 -4.54 8.55 -8.83
CA ASP A 15 -4.53 7.08 -8.79
C ASP A 15 -3.59 6.50 -7.71
N GLU A 16 -3.51 7.16 -6.54
CA GLU A 16 -2.43 6.99 -5.54
C GLU A 16 -2.29 5.53 -5.07
N LEU A 17 -3.41 4.80 -4.94
CA LEU A 17 -3.40 3.42 -4.46
C LEU A 17 -2.90 2.43 -5.51
N ASN A 18 -3.18 2.69 -6.79
CA ASN A 18 -2.69 1.85 -7.89
C ASN A 18 -1.19 2.08 -8.10
N GLU A 19 -0.75 3.34 -8.11
CA GLU A 19 0.66 3.69 -8.19
C GLU A 19 1.47 3.08 -7.03
N LEU A 20 0.91 3.04 -5.82
CA LEU A 20 1.53 2.34 -4.70
C LEU A 20 1.69 0.83 -4.98
N CYS A 21 0.70 0.18 -5.58
CA CYS A 21 0.80 -1.23 -5.98
C CYS A 21 1.86 -1.46 -7.06
N VAL A 22 1.84 -0.67 -8.13
CA VAL A 22 2.82 -0.74 -9.23
C VAL A 22 4.24 -0.50 -8.68
N GLY A 23 4.39 0.48 -7.79
CA GLY A 23 5.66 0.80 -7.13
C GLY A 23 6.17 -0.33 -6.24
N LEU A 24 5.30 -0.98 -5.46
CA LEU A 24 5.66 -2.15 -4.66
C LEU A 24 6.12 -3.33 -5.53
N GLU A 25 5.45 -3.59 -6.65
CA GLU A 25 5.89 -4.64 -7.56
C GLU A 25 7.20 -4.32 -8.26
N ALA A 26 7.36 -3.08 -8.71
CA ALA A 26 8.62 -2.62 -9.29
C ALA A 26 9.76 -2.76 -8.28
N ALA A 27 9.54 -2.37 -7.02
CA ALA A 27 10.50 -2.58 -5.95
C ALA A 27 10.83 -4.06 -5.76
N HIS A 28 9.83 -4.95 -5.76
CA HIS A 28 10.08 -6.39 -5.67
C HIS A 28 10.94 -6.90 -6.84
N ARG A 29 10.67 -6.47 -8.09
CA ARG A 29 11.46 -6.87 -9.26
C ARG A 29 12.91 -6.39 -9.18
N LEU A 30 13.13 -5.18 -8.69
CA LEU A 30 14.45 -4.53 -8.64
C LEU A 30 15.31 -4.99 -7.46
N LEU A 31 14.70 -5.37 -6.33
CA LEU A 31 15.44 -5.79 -5.15
C LEU A 31 16.14 -7.14 -5.37
N ARG A 32 17.34 -7.27 -4.83
CA ARG A 32 18.01 -8.57 -4.66
C ARG A 32 17.24 -9.43 -3.65
N PRO A 33 17.43 -10.77 -3.66
CA PRO A 33 16.95 -11.63 -2.58
C PRO A 33 17.34 -11.07 -1.21
N SER A 34 16.43 -11.12 -0.24
CA SER A 34 16.59 -10.51 1.09
C SER A 34 16.78 -8.98 1.10
N GLY A 35 16.62 -8.32 -0.06
CA GLY A 35 16.56 -6.86 -0.17
C GLY A 35 15.31 -6.32 0.52
N ARG A 36 15.39 -5.11 1.06
CA ARG A 36 14.32 -4.51 1.87
C ARG A 36 13.70 -3.31 1.18
N ALA A 37 12.37 -3.20 1.26
CA ALA A 37 11.61 -2.01 0.94
C ALA A 37 11.03 -1.41 2.22
N ALA A 38 11.22 -0.11 2.40
CA ALA A 38 10.66 0.66 3.50
C ALA A 38 9.59 1.61 2.93
N VAL A 39 8.37 1.52 3.45
CA VAL A 39 7.23 2.33 2.96
C VAL A 39 6.63 3.12 4.11
N ILE A 40 6.49 4.43 3.89
CA ILE A 40 5.81 5.35 4.81
C ILE A 40 4.44 5.69 4.21
N SER A 41 3.39 5.43 4.98
CA SER A 41 1.99 5.75 4.60
C SER A 41 1.39 6.77 5.55
N PHE A 42 0.52 7.64 5.06
CA PHE A 42 -0.04 8.75 5.85
C PHE A 42 -1.54 8.59 6.11
N HIS A 43 -2.23 7.74 5.35
CA HIS A 43 -3.63 7.40 5.60
C HIS A 43 -3.88 5.90 5.66
N SER A 44 -5.08 5.53 6.13
CA SER A 44 -5.44 4.14 6.44
C SER A 44 -5.54 3.24 5.20
N LEU A 45 -5.92 3.79 4.05
CA LEU A 45 -6.01 3.03 2.79
C LEU A 45 -4.63 2.57 2.30
N GLU A 46 -3.65 3.47 2.23
CA GLU A 46 -2.25 3.13 1.94
C GLU A 46 -1.68 2.14 2.95
N ASP A 47 -1.81 2.40 4.26
CA ASP A 47 -1.23 1.51 5.29
C ASP A 47 -1.83 0.11 5.22
N ARG A 48 -3.15 0.01 4.97
CA ARG A 48 -3.79 -1.29 4.75
C ARG A 48 -3.19 -1.97 3.53
N LEU A 49 -2.89 -1.21 2.49
CA LEU A 49 -2.30 -1.74 1.27
C LEU A 49 -0.92 -2.34 1.53
N VAL A 50 -0.03 -1.55 2.11
CA VAL A 50 1.32 -1.99 2.48
C VAL A 50 1.27 -3.15 3.47
N LYS A 51 0.37 -3.10 4.46
CA LYS A 51 0.23 -4.14 5.48
C LYS A 51 -0.04 -5.49 4.86
N ARG A 52 -1.04 -5.63 3.97
CA ARG A 52 -1.29 -6.97 3.41
C ARG A 52 -0.17 -7.37 2.44
N ALA A 53 0.58 -6.41 1.86
CA ALA A 53 1.62 -6.68 0.86
C ALA A 53 2.80 -7.34 1.53
N PHE A 54 3.15 -6.87 2.72
CA PHE A 54 4.22 -7.44 3.52
C PHE A 54 3.76 -8.58 4.43
N ALA A 55 2.47 -8.74 4.72
CA ALA A 55 1.97 -9.93 5.41
C ALA A 55 2.03 -11.12 4.44
N MET A 56 2.64 -12.24 4.87
CA MET A 56 2.85 -13.50 4.10
C MET A 56 1.52 -14.22 3.69
N GLN A 57 0.45 -13.51 3.39
CA GLN A 57 -0.84 -14.08 2.99
C GLN A 57 -1.10 -14.03 1.48
N GLY A 58 -0.14 -13.58 0.70
CA GLY A 58 -0.34 -13.24 -0.70
C GLY A 58 -1.20 -11.98 -0.79
N TYR A 59 -0.88 -11.10 -1.73
CA TYR A 59 -1.74 -9.96 -1.95
C TYR A 59 -2.87 -10.38 -2.89
N HIS A 60 -4.08 -10.51 -2.37
CA HIS A 60 -5.25 -10.12 -3.14
C HIS A 60 -5.57 -8.68 -2.79
N ALA A 61 -5.55 -7.81 -3.78
CA ALA A 61 -6.15 -6.49 -3.64
C ALA A 61 -7.68 -6.50 -3.61
N HIS A 62 -8.26 -7.62 -3.20
CA HIS A 62 -9.67 -7.75 -2.91
C HIS A 62 -10.03 -6.88 -1.70
N GLY A 63 -10.97 -5.96 -1.90
CA GLY A 63 -11.77 -5.48 -0.78
C GLY A 63 -12.45 -4.14 -1.01
N LEU A 64 -11.75 -3.17 -1.61
CA LEU A 64 -12.29 -1.81 -1.74
C LEU A 64 -12.45 -1.38 -3.21
N ALA A 65 -11.44 -1.60 -4.04
CA ALA A 65 -11.53 -1.35 -5.48
C ALA A 65 -12.57 -2.24 -6.17
N GLN A 66 -12.70 -3.51 -5.75
CA GLN A 66 -13.64 -4.45 -6.36
C GLN A 66 -15.10 -4.24 -5.94
N ARG A 67 -15.38 -3.85 -4.69
CA ARG A 67 -16.77 -3.52 -4.29
C ARG A 67 -17.28 -2.29 -5.06
N LEU A 68 -16.38 -1.37 -5.40
CA LEU A 68 -16.68 -0.21 -6.26
C LEU A 68 -16.80 -0.60 -7.75
N ALA A 69 -15.99 -1.55 -8.22
CA ALA A 69 -16.05 -2.08 -9.59
C ALA A 69 -17.24 -3.03 -9.84
N ASP A 70 -17.73 -3.75 -8.84
CA ASP A 70 -18.89 -4.64 -8.97
C ASP A 70 -20.22 -3.88 -8.87
N SER A 71 -20.23 -2.72 -8.19
CA SER A 71 -21.44 -1.87 -8.03
C SER A 71 -21.67 -0.93 -9.21
N SER A 72 -20.67 -0.77 -10.07
CA SER A 72 -20.71 0.15 -11.21
C SER A 72 -20.32 -0.65 -12.44
N SER A 73 -21.17 -0.69 -13.46
CA SER A 73 -20.82 -1.17 -14.82
C SER A 73 -19.73 -0.32 -15.52
N VAL A 74 -18.93 0.39 -14.73
CA VAL A 74 -17.71 1.08 -15.12
C VAL A 74 -16.64 0.02 -15.25
N LYS A 75 -16.32 -0.35 -16.50
CA LYS A 75 -15.07 -1.05 -16.81
C LYS A 75 -13.93 -0.20 -16.27
N SER A 76 -13.45 -0.52 -15.07
CA SER A 76 -12.18 0.01 -14.60
C SER A 76 -11.11 -0.48 -15.57
N PRO A 77 -10.36 0.40 -16.25
CA PRO A 77 -9.18 -0.01 -17.04
C PRO A 77 -8.19 -0.83 -16.20
N TYR A 78 -8.34 -0.77 -14.88
CA TYR A 78 -7.47 -1.31 -13.85
C TYR A 78 -7.99 -2.64 -13.24
N GLY A 79 -9.07 -3.23 -13.78
CA GLY A 79 -9.69 -4.47 -13.26
C GLY A 79 -8.94 -5.78 -13.54
N HIS A 80 -7.79 -5.72 -14.23
CA HIS A 80 -6.98 -6.90 -14.56
C HIS A 80 -5.87 -7.18 -13.54
N PHE A 81 -5.37 -6.14 -12.86
CA PHE A 81 -4.25 -6.25 -11.90
C PHE A 81 -4.62 -7.03 -10.63
N TRP A 82 -5.89 -6.95 -10.23
CA TRP A 82 -6.37 -7.47 -8.95
C TRP A 82 -6.80 -8.95 -9.00
N ARG A 83 -6.59 -9.64 -10.13
CA ARG A 83 -7.25 -10.92 -10.46
C ARG A 83 -6.39 -12.16 -10.24
N GLU A 84 -5.06 -12.04 -10.16
CA GLU A 84 -4.16 -13.18 -10.04
C GLU A 84 -3.68 -13.41 -8.60
N GLN A 85 -3.78 -14.66 -8.13
CA GLN A 85 -3.04 -15.14 -6.97
C GLN A 85 -1.55 -15.11 -7.29
N ARG A 86 -0.83 -14.15 -6.72
CA ARG A 86 0.63 -14.09 -6.83
C ARG A 86 1.25 -14.78 -5.60
N PRO A 87 2.33 -15.58 -5.77
CA PRO A 87 3.02 -16.18 -4.64
C PRO A 87 3.50 -15.11 -3.65
N ASN A 88 3.76 -15.49 -2.41
CA ASN A 88 4.27 -14.57 -1.39
C ASN A 88 5.62 -13.97 -1.79
N LEU A 89 5.61 -12.70 -2.21
CA LEU A 89 6.78 -11.96 -2.68
C LEU A 89 7.51 -11.19 -1.56
N TRP A 90 6.86 -11.06 -0.41
CA TRP A 90 7.35 -10.25 0.70
C TRP A 90 7.16 -10.92 2.05
N ARG A 91 8.04 -10.58 2.98
CA ARG A 91 7.93 -10.86 4.41
C ARG A 91 8.08 -9.58 5.21
N GLN A 92 7.10 -9.22 6.02
CA GLN A 92 7.21 -8.07 6.91
C GLN A 92 8.30 -8.32 7.97
N VAL A 93 9.28 -7.43 8.03
CA VAL A 93 10.39 -7.51 8.99
C VAL A 93 10.34 -6.41 10.04
N ALA A 94 9.59 -5.31 9.80
CA ALA A 94 9.35 -4.29 10.82
C ALA A 94 8.03 -3.54 10.61
N GLY A 95 7.53 -2.98 11.72
CA GLY A 95 6.42 -2.02 11.76
C GLY A 95 5.05 -2.58 12.12
N PRO A 96 4.00 -1.73 12.17
CA PRO A 96 4.06 -0.31 11.85
C PRO A 96 4.81 0.50 12.91
N ILE A 97 5.86 1.21 12.49
CA ILE A 97 6.60 2.18 13.32
C ILE A 97 5.87 3.52 13.19
N ARG A 98 5.59 4.18 14.30
CA ARG A 98 4.89 5.46 14.38
C ARG A 98 5.85 6.58 14.82
N PRO A 99 5.57 7.83 14.45
CA PRO A 99 6.37 8.97 14.91
C PRO A 99 6.32 9.10 16.43
N THR A 100 7.38 9.63 17.02
CA THR A 100 7.40 9.99 18.45
C THR A 100 6.66 11.31 18.70
N SER A 101 6.29 11.59 19.96
CA SER A 101 5.68 12.88 20.32
C SER A 101 6.60 14.07 19.99
N ALA A 102 7.90 13.93 20.22
CA ALA A 102 8.91 14.94 19.87
C ALA A 102 8.96 15.18 18.36
N GLU A 103 8.91 14.11 17.55
CA GLU A 103 8.88 14.24 16.09
C GLU A 103 7.62 14.96 15.60
N VAL A 104 6.45 14.62 16.15
CA VAL A 104 5.19 15.27 15.77
C VAL A 104 5.17 16.76 16.15
N LEU A 105 5.85 17.13 17.23
CA LEU A 105 5.97 18.53 17.65
C LEU A 105 6.76 19.36 16.64
N VAL A 106 7.88 18.82 16.14
CA VAL A 106 8.74 19.48 15.14
C VAL A 106 8.15 19.39 13.73
N ASN A 107 7.49 18.28 13.40
CA ASN A 107 6.88 18.04 12.10
C ASN A 107 5.43 17.55 12.26
N ARG A 108 4.47 18.48 12.28
CA ARG A 108 3.05 18.14 12.40
C ARG A 108 2.53 17.21 11.29
N ARG A 109 3.17 17.16 10.11
CA ARG A 109 2.75 16.28 9.00
C ARG A 109 3.07 14.81 9.29
N SER A 110 4.03 14.51 10.17
CA SER A 110 4.38 13.13 10.51
C SER A 110 3.31 12.45 11.36
N ARG A 111 2.40 13.19 12.01
CA ARG A 111 1.40 12.68 12.98
C ARG A 111 0.66 11.40 12.59
N SER A 112 0.43 11.18 11.30
CA SER A 112 -0.31 10.02 10.78
C SER A 112 0.56 9.01 10.02
N ALA A 113 1.87 9.27 9.94
CA ALA A 113 2.86 8.43 9.30
C ALA A 113 2.93 7.06 9.96
N LYS A 114 3.02 6.02 9.13
CA LYS A 114 3.29 4.65 9.54
C LYS A 114 4.34 4.08 8.61
N LEU A 115 5.48 3.70 9.18
CA LEU A 115 6.57 3.06 8.47
C LEU A 115 6.44 1.54 8.61
N ARG A 116 6.47 0.81 7.49
CA ARG A 116 6.58 -0.64 7.44
C ARG A 116 7.78 -1.04 6.60
N VAL A 117 8.42 -2.14 6.97
CA VAL A 117 9.55 -2.69 6.20
C VAL A 117 9.22 -4.12 5.78
N GLY A 118 9.29 -4.36 4.47
CA GLY A 118 9.15 -5.67 3.85
C GLY A 118 10.48 -6.12 3.29
N GLU A 119 10.78 -7.40 3.44
CA GLU A 119 11.94 -8.05 2.85
C GLU A 119 11.48 -8.94 1.69
N LYS A 120 12.19 -8.87 0.57
CA LYS A 120 11.94 -9.71 -0.60
C LYS A 120 12.23 -11.16 -0.27
N THR A 121 11.24 -12.00 -0.45
CA THR A 121 11.39 -13.46 -0.40
C THR A 121 11.82 -13.97 -1.76
N LEU A 122 12.60 -15.05 -1.78
CA LEU A 122 12.73 -15.86 -2.99
C LEU A 122 11.38 -16.56 -3.16
N GLY A 123 10.64 -16.22 -4.22
CA GLY A 123 9.56 -17.10 -4.64
C GLY A 123 10.20 -18.45 -4.95
N GLU A 124 9.68 -19.52 -4.36
CA GLU A 124 10.00 -20.88 -4.83
C GLU A 124 9.61 -21.05 -6.30
#